data_AF-A0A2C9ZNN3-F1
#
_entry.id   AF-A0A2C9ZNN3-F1
#
_cell.length_a   1.000
_cell.length_b   1.000
_cell.length_c   1.000
_cell.angle_alpha   90.00
_cell.angle_beta   90.00
_cell.angle_gamma   90.00
#
_symmetry.space_group_name_H-M   'P 1'
#
loop_
_entity.id
_entity.type
_entity.pdbx_description
1 polymer ?
#
loop_
_entity_poly.entity_id
_entity_poly.type
_entity_poly.pdbx_seq_one_letter_code
_entity_poly.pdbx_strand_id
1 'polypeptide(L)'
;MTLYRYLPNKEDLYAVVIDQALGFEAQEPTGDARADLATFARRYRETLRRHPWLAHAAARPVMGPNMLRADERDLALVDGRGLSIDDMAHVVNLIRHWVTPVSRPCPPGNEPPERS
;
A
#
# COMPACT_ATOMS: atom_id res chain seq x y z
N MET A 1 -0.70 27.56 -14.67
CA MET A 1 -0.54 26.10 -14.49
C MET A 1 0.34 25.85 -13.27
N THR A 2 -0.15 25.12 -12.27
CA THR A 2 0.44 25.10 -10.91
C THR A 2 0.85 23.71 -10.41
N LEU A 3 0.49 22.62 -11.09
CA LEU A 3 0.77 21.25 -10.61
C LEU A 3 2.24 20.82 -10.83
N TYR A 4 2.80 21.04 -12.02
CA TYR A 4 4.20 20.71 -12.35
C TYR A 4 5.24 21.57 -11.62
N ARG A 5 4.79 22.58 -10.86
CA ARG A 5 5.70 23.39 -10.05
C ARG A 5 6.27 22.61 -8.86
N TYR A 6 5.48 21.67 -8.34
CA TYR A 6 5.81 20.93 -7.12
C TYR A 6 6.28 19.50 -7.41
N LEU A 7 6.01 18.99 -8.61
CA LEU A 7 6.35 17.63 -9.02
C LEU A 7 7.13 17.67 -10.33
N PRO A 8 8.42 17.28 -10.33
CA PRO A 8 9.26 17.34 -11.52
C PRO A 8 8.80 16.38 -12.62
N ASN A 9 8.08 15.30 -12.29
CA ASN A 9 7.57 14.36 -13.28
C ASN A 9 6.24 13.69 -12.88
N LYS A 10 5.69 12.90 -13.81
CA LYS A 10 4.44 12.14 -13.63
C LYS A 10 4.58 10.99 -12.62
N GLU A 11 5.79 10.45 -12.45
CA GLU A 11 6.08 9.39 -11.47
C GLU A 11 5.96 9.90 -10.04
N ASP A 12 6.39 11.13 -9.76
CA ASP A 12 6.23 11.76 -8.44
C ASP A 12 4.75 12.00 -8.11
N LEU A 13 3.94 12.34 -9.12
CA LEU A 13 2.49 12.44 -8.96
C LEU A 13 1.89 11.09 -8.59
N TYR A 14 2.33 10.00 -9.24
CA TYR A 14 1.87 8.67 -8.88
C TYR A 14 2.27 8.30 -7.45
N ALA A 15 3.51 8.55 -7.04
CA ALA A 15 3.97 8.30 -5.69
C ALA A 15 3.10 9.01 -4.64
N VAL A 16 2.76 10.30 -4.87
CA VAL A 16 1.88 11.06 -3.98
C VAL A 16 0.45 10.51 -3.95
N VAL A 17 -0.13 10.17 -5.11
CA VAL A 17 -1.49 9.63 -5.17
C VAL A 17 -1.58 8.26 -4.50
N ILE A 18 -0.56 7.42 -4.65
CA ILE A 18 -0.45 6.12 -3.98
C ILE A 18 -0.34 6.33 -2.46
N ASP A 19 0.56 7.21 -2.01
CA ASP A 19 0.75 7.50 -0.58
C ASP A 19 -0.54 8.04 0.07
N GLN A 20 -1.29 8.89 -0.62
CA GLN A 20 -2.58 9.38 -0.14
C GLN A 20 -3.63 8.26 -0.04
N ALA A 21 -3.69 7.35 -1.01
CA ALA A 21 -4.62 6.22 -0.99
C ALA A 21 -4.29 5.19 0.10
N LEU A 22 -3.02 5.13 0.55
CA LEU A 22 -2.58 4.30 1.67
C LEU A 22 -2.80 4.97 3.03
N GLY A 23 -3.16 6.25 3.08
CA GLY A 23 -3.40 7.03 4.30
C GLY A 23 -4.72 6.70 5.01
N PHE A 24 -5.04 5.43 5.22
CA PHE A 24 -6.21 5.05 6.04
C PHE A 24 -5.90 5.18 7.53
N GLU A 25 -6.94 5.47 8.33
CA GLU A 25 -6.78 5.66 9.77
C GLU A 25 -6.33 4.37 10.47
N ALA A 26 -5.36 4.52 11.38
CA ALA A 26 -4.89 3.43 12.23
C ALA A 26 -5.99 2.95 13.16
N GLN A 27 -5.92 1.67 13.49
CA GLN A 27 -6.57 1.16 14.68
C GLN A 27 -5.53 1.07 15.80
N GLU A 28 -5.92 1.46 17.01
CA GLU A 28 -5.09 1.25 18.19
C GLU A 28 -4.96 -0.26 18.47
N PRO A 29 -3.76 -0.78 18.76
CA PRO A 29 -3.56 -2.19 19.05
C PRO A 29 -4.42 -2.61 20.25
N THR A 30 -5.15 -3.72 20.12
CA THR A 30 -5.98 -4.25 21.22
C THR A 30 -5.18 -5.14 22.17
N GLY A 31 -3.97 -5.53 21.77
CA GLY A 31 -3.10 -6.46 22.50
C GLY A 31 -3.29 -7.92 22.09
N ASP A 32 -4.39 -8.26 21.41
CA ASP A 32 -4.54 -9.54 20.73
C ASP A 32 -3.97 -9.47 19.31
N ALA A 33 -2.75 -9.96 19.19
CA ALA A 33 -2.00 -10.17 17.95
C ALA A 33 -2.88 -10.64 16.78
N ARG A 34 -3.70 -11.65 17.03
CA ARG A 34 -4.40 -12.38 15.98
C ARG A 34 -5.61 -11.57 15.53
N ALA A 35 -6.33 -10.95 16.48
CA ALA A 35 -7.43 -10.07 16.18
C ALA A 35 -6.96 -8.80 15.44
N ASP A 36 -5.83 -8.23 15.87
CA ASP A 36 -5.24 -7.04 15.28
C ASP A 36 -4.75 -7.30 13.86
N LEU A 37 -3.99 -8.38 13.63
CA LEU A 37 -3.54 -8.78 12.28
C LEU A 37 -4.72 -9.14 11.35
N ALA A 38 -5.76 -9.79 11.87
CA ALA A 38 -6.96 -10.07 11.08
C ALA A 38 -7.69 -8.77 10.69
N THR A 39 -7.69 -7.77 11.56
CA THR A 39 -8.30 -6.47 11.28
C THR A 39 -7.49 -5.67 10.28
N PHE A 40 -6.17 -5.66 10.44
CA PHE A 40 -5.22 -5.13 9.46
C PHE A 40 -5.48 -5.74 8.06
N ALA A 41 -5.51 -7.07 7.94
CA ALA A 41 -5.74 -7.75 6.67
C ALA A 41 -7.10 -7.37 6.02
N ARG A 42 -8.17 -7.25 6.83
CA ARG A 42 -9.49 -6.82 6.36
C ARG A 42 -9.47 -5.38 5.83
N ARG A 43 -8.84 -4.45 6.57
CA ARG A 43 -8.73 -3.04 6.16
C ARG A 43 -7.89 -2.90 4.90
N TYR A 44 -6.75 -3.58 4.82
CA TYR A 44 -5.90 -3.57 3.64
C TYR A 44 -6.67 -4.09 2.41
N ARG A 45 -7.46 -5.16 2.57
CA ARG A 45 -8.35 -5.67 1.52
C ARG A 45 -9.41 -4.66 1.10
N GLU A 46 -9.99 -3.93 2.06
CA GLU A 46 -10.97 -2.89 1.77
C GLU A 46 -10.35 -1.73 0.99
N THR A 47 -9.14 -1.30 1.36
CA THR A 47 -8.35 -0.29 0.64
C THR A 47 -8.09 -0.72 -0.80
N LEU A 48 -7.64 -1.96 -1.01
CA LEU A 48 -7.43 -2.51 -2.36
C LEU A 48 -8.74 -2.62 -3.16
N ARG A 49 -9.88 -2.89 -2.50
CA ARG A 49 -11.20 -2.90 -3.16
C ARG A 49 -11.68 -1.50 -3.54
N ARG A 50 -11.44 -0.50 -2.68
CA ARG A 50 -11.77 0.91 -2.94
C ARG A 50 -10.87 1.51 -4.01
N HIS A 51 -9.62 1.04 -4.09
CA HIS A 51 -8.62 1.50 -5.05
C HIS A 51 -8.00 0.31 -5.81
N PRO A 52 -8.72 -0.30 -6.77
CA PRO A 52 -8.24 -1.49 -7.49
C PRO A 52 -6.92 -1.29 -8.24
N TRP A 53 -6.61 -0.05 -8.61
CA TRP A 53 -5.35 0.34 -9.25
C TRP A 53 -4.14 0.21 -8.31
N LEU A 54 -4.32 0.20 -6.99
CA LEU A 54 -3.23 0.00 -6.02
C LEU A 54 -2.57 -1.37 -6.14
N ALA A 55 -3.32 -2.41 -6.49
CA ALA A 55 -2.76 -3.76 -6.66
C ALA A 55 -1.66 -3.80 -7.74
N HIS A 56 -1.78 -2.93 -8.76
CA HIS A 56 -0.78 -2.78 -9.82
C HIS A 56 0.33 -1.79 -9.41
N ALA A 57 -0.02 -0.78 -8.61
CA ALA A 57 0.91 0.22 -8.11
C ALA A 57 1.87 -0.33 -7.05
N ALA A 58 1.50 -1.41 -6.34
CA ALA A 58 2.32 -2.07 -5.33
C ALA A 58 3.67 -2.61 -5.86
N ALA A 59 3.83 -2.73 -7.18
CA ALA A 59 5.11 -3.07 -7.81
C ALA A 59 6.14 -1.92 -7.77
N ARG A 60 5.71 -0.70 -7.38
CA ARG A 60 6.58 0.47 -7.24
C ARG A 60 6.86 0.73 -5.77
N PRO A 61 8.13 0.77 -5.33
CA PRO A 61 8.47 1.24 -4.00
C PRO A 61 8.12 2.73 -3.93
N VAL A 62 6.99 3.03 -3.31
CA VAL A 62 6.67 4.39 -2.89
C VAL A 62 7.39 4.62 -1.56
N MET A 63 7.95 5.79 -1.32
CA MET A 63 8.43 6.15 0.02
C MET A 63 7.78 7.48 0.34
N GLY A 64 6.62 7.39 0.99
CA GLY A 64 5.82 8.54 1.39
C GLY A 64 5.46 8.48 2.87
N PRO A 65 5.09 9.62 3.47
CA PRO A 65 4.83 9.73 4.90
C PRO A 65 3.66 8.87 5.38
N ASN A 66 2.64 8.64 4.55
CA ASN A 66 1.52 7.77 4.95
C ASN A 66 1.93 6.30 4.92
N MET A 67 2.75 5.88 3.94
CA MET A 67 3.27 4.52 3.93
C MET A 67 4.19 4.25 5.12
N LEU A 68 5.12 5.16 5.44
CA LEU A 68 5.98 5.01 6.62
C LEU A 68 5.15 4.88 7.91
N ARG A 69 4.14 5.72 8.08
CA ARG A 69 3.22 5.60 9.23
C ARG A 69 2.48 4.26 9.24
N ALA A 70 2.05 3.77 8.07
CA ALA A 70 1.39 2.47 7.96
C ALA A 70 2.34 1.32 8.34
N ASP A 71 3.60 1.38 7.89
CA ASP A 71 4.63 0.39 8.23
C ASP A 71 4.95 0.39 9.74
N GLU A 72 5.17 1.56 10.34
CA GLU A 72 5.40 1.69 11.78
C GLU A 72 4.25 1.08 12.60
N ARG A 73 3.00 1.33 12.18
CA ARG A 73 1.81 0.79 12.84
C ARG A 73 1.71 -0.73 12.70
N ASP A 74 1.92 -1.24 11.49
CA ASP A 74 1.82 -2.68 11.24
C ASP A 74 2.91 -3.45 12.00
N LEU A 75 4.12 -2.88 12.08
CA LEU A 75 5.20 -3.41 12.91
C LEU A 75 4.83 -3.37 14.39
N ALA A 76 4.19 -2.29 14.88
CA ALA A 76 3.74 -2.21 16.27
C ALA A 76 2.74 -3.31 16.66
N LEU A 77 1.95 -3.85 15.70
CA LEU A 77 1.05 -4.98 15.98
C LEU A 77 1.78 -6.29 16.31
N VAL A 78 3.02 -6.43 15.82
CA VAL A 78 3.86 -7.62 15.99
C VAL A 78 4.99 -7.43 17.01
N ASP A 79 5.10 -6.22 17.55
CA ASP A 79 6.12 -5.87 18.54
C ASP A 79 5.92 -6.59 19.88
N GLY A 80 7.01 -6.74 20.65
CA GLY A 80 6.99 -7.34 21.99
C GLY A 80 6.87 -8.86 22.04
N ARG A 81 7.02 -9.57 20.90
CA ARG A 81 6.89 -11.05 20.84
C ARG A 81 8.22 -11.80 20.68
N GLY A 82 9.35 -11.12 20.91
CA GLY A 82 10.67 -11.71 20.76
C GLY A 82 11.10 -11.95 19.30
N LEU A 83 10.39 -11.35 18.34
CA LEU A 83 10.75 -11.34 16.94
C LEU A 83 11.82 -10.26 16.68
N SER A 84 12.74 -10.53 15.76
CA SER A 84 13.62 -9.49 15.23
C SER A 84 12.82 -8.51 14.37
N ILE A 85 13.35 -7.30 14.16
CA ILE A 85 12.71 -6.29 13.29
C ILE A 85 12.53 -6.86 11.87
N ASP A 86 13.50 -7.63 11.38
CA ASP A 86 13.42 -8.28 10.07
C ASP A 86 12.28 -9.31 10.03
N ASP A 87 12.12 -10.13 11.07
CA ASP A 87 11.03 -11.10 11.18
C ASP A 87 9.66 -10.41 11.24
N MET A 88 9.56 -9.31 11.98
CA MET A 88 8.34 -8.50 12.06
C MET A 88 7.96 -7.97 10.67
N ALA A 89 8.92 -7.41 9.94
CA ALA A 89 8.72 -6.93 8.58
C ALA A 89 8.32 -8.07 7.62
N HIS A 90 8.92 -9.25 7.78
CA HIS A 90 8.57 -10.44 7.00
C HIS A 90 7.12 -10.88 7.24
N VAL A 91 6.66 -10.93 8.49
CA VAL A 91 5.28 -11.30 8.84
C VAL A 91 4.28 -10.32 8.25
N VAL A 92 4.51 -9.02 8.42
CA VAL A 92 3.64 -7.96 7.87
C VAL A 92 3.58 -8.04 6.34
N ASN A 93 4.74 -8.17 5.69
CA ASN A 93 4.79 -8.30 4.23
C ASN A 93 4.09 -9.56 3.74
N LEU A 94 4.26 -10.70 4.41
CA LEU A 94 3.58 -11.95 4.05
C LEU A 94 2.06 -11.76 4.02
N ILE A 95 1.50 -11.10 5.04
CA ILE A 95 0.05 -10.84 5.13
C ILE A 95 -0.40 -9.90 4.01
N ARG A 96 0.34 -8.81 3.76
CA ARG A 96 0.04 -7.87 2.66
C ARG A 96 0.01 -8.58 1.31
N HIS A 97 1.03 -9.39 1.02
CA HIS A 97 1.11 -10.16 -0.22
C HIS A 97 -0.02 -11.19 -0.34
N TRP A 98 -0.39 -11.84 0.76
CA TRP A 98 -1.49 -12.79 0.79
C TRP A 98 -2.86 -12.14 0.51
N VAL A 99 -3.05 -10.90 1.00
CA VAL A 99 -4.30 -10.15 0.82
C VAL A 99 -4.40 -9.52 -0.57
N THR A 100 -3.27 -9.11 -1.15
CA THR A 100 -3.25 -8.53 -2.50
C THR A 100 -3.67 -9.59 -3.52
N PRO A 101 -4.84 -9.46 -4.14
CA PRO A 101 -5.21 -10.39 -5.18
C PRO A 101 -4.26 -10.21 -6.36
N VAL A 102 -3.76 -11.31 -6.93
CA VAL A 102 -3.13 -11.29 -8.26
C VAL A 102 -4.22 -10.96 -9.26
N SER A 103 -4.48 -9.67 -9.47
CA SER A 103 -5.33 -9.23 -10.57
C SER A 103 -4.60 -9.54 -11.87
N ARG A 104 -5.30 -10.19 -12.81
CA ARG A 104 -4.81 -10.43 -14.16
C ARG A 104 -4.35 -9.10 -14.77
N PRO A 105 -3.23 -9.06 -15.51
CA PRO A 105 -2.80 -7.84 -16.19
C PRO A 105 -3.94 -7.33 -17.07
N CYS A 106 -4.27 -6.05 -16.93
CA CYS A 106 -5.11 -5.34 -17.87
C CYS A 106 -4.43 -5.42 -19.25
N PRO A 107 -5.11 -5.84 -20.34
CA PRO A 107 -4.52 -5.78 -21.66
C PRO A 107 -4.12 -4.33 -21.97
N PRO A 108 -2.97 -4.10 -22.63
CA PRO A 108 -2.53 -2.75 -22.96
C PRO A 108 -3.63 -2.04 -23.76
N GLY A 109 -4.12 -0.93 -23.22
CA GLY A 109 -5.13 -0.10 -23.87
C GLY A 109 -4.57 0.48 -25.16
N ASN A 110 -5.34 0.31 -26.23
CA ASN A 110 -5.13 0.81 -27.59
C ASN A 110 -4.28 2.08 -27.71
N GLU A 111 -3.21 1.99 -28.50
CA GLU A 111 -2.58 3.15 -29.14
C GLU A 111 -3.64 3.88 -30.00
N PRO A 112 -3.73 5.22 -29.92
CA PRO A 112 -4.65 5.97 -30.78
C PRO A 112 -4.18 5.87 -32.24
N PRO A 113 -5.12 5.77 -33.21
CA PRO A 113 -4.73 5.69 -34.62
C PRO A 113 -4.06 6.99 -35.06
N GLU A 114 -2.83 6.86 -35.56
CA GLU A 114 -2.15 7.91 -36.32
C GLU A 114 -3.06 8.35 -37.48
N ARG A 115 -3.56 9.59 -37.40
CA ARG A 115 -4.27 10.21 -38.52
C ARG A 115 -3.23 10.70 -39.52
N SER A 116 -3.20 10.06 -40.69
CA SER A 116 -2.65 10.62 -41.94
C SER A 116 -3.61 11.65 -42.53
#